data_AF-A0A532DI47-F1
#
_entry.id   AF-A0A532DI47-F1
#
_cell.length_a   1.000
_cell.length_b   1.000
_cell.length_c   1.000
_cell.angle_alpha   90.00
_cell.angle_beta   90.00
_cell.angle_gamma   90.00
#
_symmetry.space_group_name_H-M   'P 1'
#
loop_
_entity.id
_entity.type
_entity.pdbx_description
1 polymer ?
#
loop_
_entity_poly.entity_id
_entity_poly.type
_entity_poly.pdbx_seq_one_letter_code
_entity_poly.pdbx_strand_id
1 'polypeptide(L)'
;MNQPRQPRALFYPFHLSHPDTLTRLLARFATVHFRDFMALQLTPMSGVTAFQDRMGMSFPELIASGRLVQGYDVSGPLRPAVAAAVDRDLQDPLWRQLFHAALCRNRRLQRGLFEPSHSLRIGDSLVPGPAALLRLMDDSFRSQSYDLTQVRRLCRNNLTLEEGYCFEYGLALVKTSASLVYTQTLASTHQLQPVTDSPAHFALYAQSCDRESWPNINHLLVRTGY
;
A
#
# COMPACT_ATOMS: atom_id res chain seq x y z
N MET A 1 28.13 11.09 -28.12
CA MET A 1 26.70 10.69 -28.09
C MET A 1 26.31 10.48 -26.63
N ASN A 2 25.47 11.36 -26.06
CA ASN A 2 24.95 11.16 -24.71
C ASN A 2 23.94 10.00 -24.77
N GLN A 3 24.28 8.85 -24.19
CA GLN A 3 23.28 7.81 -23.93
C GLN A 3 22.16 8.44 -23.09
N PRO A 4 20.88 8.25 -23.45
CA PRO A 4 19.79 8.73 -22.62
C PRO A 4 19.95 8.11 -21.23
N ARG A 5 20.03 8.97 -20.21
CA ARG A 5 20.20 8.55 -18.82
C ARG A 5 19.03 7.63 -18.47
N GLN A 6 19.32 6.39 -18.12
CA GLN A 6 18.28 5.44 -17.72
C GLN A 6 17.43 6.04 -16.59
N PRO A 7 16.09 5.87 -16.61
CA PRO A 7 15.22 6.43 -15.59
C PRO A 7 15.50 5.81 -14.22
N ARG A 8 15.06 6.52 -13.17
CA ARG A 8 15.11 6.04 -11.79
C ARG A 8 13.72 5.59 -11.39
N ALA A 9 13.64 4.50 -10.63
CA ALA A 9 12.38 3.88 -10.25
C ALA A 9 12.08 4.05 -8.76
N LEU A 10 10.81 4.14 -8.39
CA LEU A 10 10.31 3.94 -7.02
C LEU A 10 9.48 2.67 -6.97
N PHE A 11 9.97 1.64 -6.28
CA PHE A 11 9.23 0.40 -6.10
C PHE A 11 8.15 0.56 -5.03
N TYR A 12 6.92 0.15 -5.34
CA TYR A 12 5.76 0.33 -4.46
C TYR A 12 4.78 -0.85 -4.53
N PRO A 13 3.83 -0.96 -3.57
CA PRO A 13 3.85 -0.32 -2.25
C PRO A 13 4.73 -1.08 -1.25
N PHE A 14 5.39 -2.15 -1.67
CA PHE A 14 6.19 -2.94 -0.73
C PHE A 14 7.54 -2.25 -0.49
N HIS A 15 8.02 -2.31 0.74
CA HIS A 15 9.38 -1.88 1.10
C HIS A 15 10.41 -2.98 0.76
N LEU A 16 9.96 -4.18 0.34
CA LEU A 16 10.76 -5.30 -0.16
C LEU A 16 10.24 -5.79 -1.51
N SER A 17 11.16 -6.19 -2.39
CA SER A 17 10.87 -6.87 -3.65
C SER A 17 11.52 -8.25 -3.70
N HIS A 18 10.92 -9.18 -4.45
CA HIS A 18 11.58 -10.46 -4.75
C HIS A 18 12.93 -10.23 -5.48
N PRO A 19 13.97 -11.05 -5.24
CA PRO A 19 15.27 -10.90 -5.91
C PRO A 19 15.17 -10.86 -7.44
N ASP A 20 14.36 -11.71 -8.07
CA ASP A 20 14.17 -11.68 -9.53
C ASP A 20 13.51 -10.38 -10.02
N THR A 21 12.56 -9.85 -9.25
CA THR A 21 11.96 -8.55 -9.53
C THR A 21 13.03 -7.46 -9.45
N LEU A 22 13.90 -7.51 -8.44
CA LEU A 22 15.00 -6.56 -8.30
C LEU A 22 15.98 -6.64 -9.47
N THR A 23 16.41 -7.83 -9.89
CA THR A 23 17.29 -8.00 -11.05
C THR A 23 16.68 -7.38 -12.31
N ARG A 24 15.39 -7.62 -12.56
CA ARG A 24 14.67 -7.05 -13.71
C ARG A 24 14.52 -5.53 -13.62
N LEU A 25 14.30 -4.99 -12.42
CA LEU A 25 14.28 -3.55 -12.18
C LEU A 25 15.65 -2.94 -12.49
N LEU A 26 16.73 -3.51 -11.97
CA LEU A 26 18.10 -3.02 -12.18
C LEU A 26 18.58 -3.18 -13.64
N ALA A 27 18.00 -4.08 -14.42
CA ALA A 27 18.28 -4.14 -15.86
C ALA A 27 17.68 -2.95 -16.63
N ARG A 28 16.60 -2.35 -16.11
CA ARG A 28 15.82 -1.31 -16.81
C ARG A 28 16.05 0.11 -16.26
N PHE A 29 16.31 0.22 -14.96
CA PHE A 29 16.43 1.48 -14.24
C PHE A 29 17.85 1.68 -13.71
N ALA A 30 18.34 2.91 -13.77
CA ALA A 30 19.67 3.27 -13.27
C ALA A 30 19.77 2.99 -11.76
N THR A 31 18.76 3.43 -11.03
CA THR A 31 18.64 3.28 -9.57
C THR A 31 17.21 2.91 -9.23
N VAL A 32 17.06 2.01 -8.26
CA VAL A 32 15.76 1.61 -7.71
C VAL A 32 15.65 2.11 -6.29
N HIS A 33 14.58 2.86 -6.03
CA HIS A 33 14.27 3.43 -4.74
C HIS A 33 13.24 2.57 -4.03
N PHE A 34 13.41 2.40 -2.72
CA PHE A 34 12.47 1.76 -1.82
C PHE A 34 12.07 2.73 -0.72
N ARG A 35 10.78 2.73 -0.37
CA ARG A 35 10.35 3.39 0.86
C ARG A 35 10.70 2.57 2.08
N ASP A 36 10.81 3.22 3.23
CA ASP A 36 10.82 2.51 4.50
C ASP A 36 9.42 1.96 4.80
N PHE A 37 9.31 1.13 5.84
CA PHE A 37 8.01 0.67 6.30
C PHE A 37 7.11 1.87 6.64
N MET A 38 5.81 1.73 6.39
CA MET A 38 4.83 2.78 6.66
C MET A 38 4.10 2.46 7.96
N ALA A 39 4.27 3.29 8.97
CA ALA A 39 3.48 3.24 10.18
C ALA A 39 2.51 4.42 10.27
N LEU A 40 1.23 4.19 9.91
CA LEU A 40 0.22 5.24 9.93
C LEU A 40 -0.32 5.46 11.34
N GLN A 41 -0.30 6.72 11.78
CA GLN A 41 -0.96 7.14 13.01
C GLN A 41 -2.32 7.74 12.66
N LEU A 42 -3.39 6.97 12.88
CA LEU A 42 -4.77 7.42 12.58
C LEU A 42 -5.33 8.31 13.70
N THR A 43 -4.97 8.01 14.94
CA THR A 43 -5.27 8.80 16.14
C THR A 43 -4.01 8.92 17.00
N PRO A 44 -3.95 9.88 17.95
CA PRO A 44 -2.79 10.01 18.85
C PRO A 44 -2.42 8.71 19.57
N MET A 45 -3.41 7.84 19.83
CA MET A 45 -3.28 6.62 20.63
C MET A 45 -3.19 5.33 19.78
N SER A 46 -3.27 5.41 18.45
CA SER A 46 -3.29 4.23 17.57
C SER A 46 -2.42 4.42 16.35
N GLY A 47 -1.40 3.56 16.23
CA GLY A 47 -0.56 3.39 15.04
C GLY A 47 -0.62 1.96 14.53
N VAL A 48 -0.40 1.76 13.24
CA VAL A 48 -0.23 0.41 12.67
C VAL A 48 1.18 0.24 12.16
N THR A 49 1.85 -0.86 12.50
CA THR A 49 3.24 -1.13 12.08
C THR A 49 3.28 -2.14 10.92
N ALA A 50 4.36 -2.10 10.14
CA ALA A 50 4.78 -3.17 9.24
C ALA A 50 6.18 -3.65 9.64
N PHE A 51 6.64 -4.78 9.08
CA PHE A 51 7.96 -5.36 9.36
C PHE A 51 9.09 -4.37 9.05
N GLN A 52 10.16 -4.38 9.87
CA GLN A 52 11.27 -3.41 9.83
C GLN A 52 12.33 -3.72 8.76
N ASP A 53 12.17 -4.81 8.02
CA ASP A 53 13.15 -5.26 7.04
C ASP A 53 13.35 -4.22 5.92
N ARG A 54 14.56 -4.15 5.38
CA ARG A 54 14.94 -3.21 4.33
C ARG A 54 15.71 -3.93 3.25
N MET A 55 15.46 -3.61 1.98
CA MET A 55 16.14 -4.26 0.85
C MET A 55 17.67 -4.16 0.95
N GLY A 56 18.20 -3.01 1.35
CA GLY A 56 19.64 -2.79 1.44
C GLY A 56 20.35 -3.59 2.53
N MET A 57 19.61 -4.22 3.47
CA MET A 57 20.25 -5.16 4.42
C MET A 57 20.72 -6.44 3.72
N SER A 58 19.99 -6.89 2.69
CA SER A 58 20.34 -8.08 1.92
C SER A 58 21.29 -7.80 0.75
N PHE A 59 21.45 -6.53 0.34
CA PHE A 59 22.24 -6.11 -0.83
C PHE A 59 23.11 -4.87 -0.54
N PRO A 60 24.05 -4.93 0.42
CA PRO A 60 24.88 -3.79 0.82
C PRO A 60 25.72 -3.22 -0.33
N GLU A 61 26.17 -4.06 -1.27
CA GLU A 61 26.92 -3.67 -2.45
C GLU A 61 26.11 -2.79 -3.42
N LEU A 62 24.80 -3.03 -3.53
CA LEU A 62 23.92 -2.22 -4.35
C LEU A 62 23.64 -0.84 -3.72
N ILE A 63 23.67 -0.74 -2.39
CA ILE A 63 23.62 0.53 -1.67
C ILE A 63 24.93 1.30 -1.89
N ALA A 64 26.08 0.64 -1.69
CA ALA A 64 27.40 1.26 -1.86
C ALA A 64 27.62 1.80 -3.29
N SER A 65 27.10 1.10 -4.30
CA SER A 65 27.18 1.51 -5.71
C SER A 65 26.10 2.51 -6.15
N GLY A 66 25.16 2.89 -5.27
CA GLY A 66 24.05 3.80 -5.60
C GLY A 66 23.01 3.23 -6.56
N ARG A 67 23.02 1.90 -6.77
CA ARG A 67 22.01 1.18 -7.56
C ARG A 67 20.72 0.98 -6.77
N LEU A 68 20.81 0.96 -5.44
CA LEU A 68 19.68 0.99 -4.52
C LEU A 68 19.70 2.26 -3.67
N VAL A 69 18.53 2.84 -3.45
CA VAL A 69 18.30 3.93 -2.47
C VAL A 69 17.11 3.53 -1.60
N GLN A 70 17.21 3.77 -0.30
CA GLN A 70 16.17 3.46 0.68
C GLN A 70 16.16 4.54 1.77
N GLY A 71 15.18 4.51 2.69
CA GLY A 71 15.10 5.49 3.77
C GLY A 71 14.04 6.57 3.60
N TYR A 72 13.10 6.43 2.64
CA TYR A 72 11.97 7.36 2.58
C TYR A 72 10.98 7.04 3.69
N ASP A 73 11.05 7.81 4.77
CA ASP A 73 10.08 7.72 5.87
C ASP A 73 8.74 8.33 5.44
N VAL A 74 7.69 7.55 5.62
CA VAL A 74 6.29 7.90 5.34
C VAL A 74 5.40 7.58 6.54
N SER A 75 6.01 7.39 7.72
CA SER A 75 5.33 7.08 8.97
C SER A 75 4.84 8.33 9.69
N GLY A 76 3.96 8.13 10.68
CA GLY A 76 3.41 9.17 11.53
C GLY A 76 2.00 9.61 11.12
N PRO A 77 1.58 10.80 11.56
CA PRO A 77 0.23 11.29 11.32
C PRO A 77 0.01 11.64 9.85
N LEU A 78 -1.20 11.37 9.35
CA LEU A 78 -1.60 11.79 8.01
C LEU A 78 -1.63 13.31 7.91
N ARG A 79 -0.74 13.88 7.09
CA ARG A 79 -0.77 15.30 6.73
C ARG A 79 -2.12 15.64 6.07
N PRO A 80 -2.65 16.86 6.23
CA PRO A 80 -3.97 17.23 5.69
C PRO A 80 -4.15 16.92 4.20
N ALA A 81 -3.14 17.19 3.37
CA ALA A 81 -3.18 16.88 1.94
C ALA A 81 -3.28 15.38 1.64
N VAL A 82 -2.60 14.54 2.43
CA VAL A 82 -2.66 13.07 2.31
C VAL A 82 -4.02 12.58 2.77
N ALA A 83 -4.53 13.10 3.89
CA ALA A 83 -5.85 12.75 4.39
C ALA A 83 -6.96 13.06 3.36
N ALA A 84 -6.92 14.25 2.76
CA ALA A 84 -7.88 14.63 1.73
C ALA A 84 -7.80 13.75 0.47
N ALA A 85 -6.60 13.34 0.05
CA ALA A 85 -6.45 12.42 -1.07
C ALA A 85 -6.97 11.01 -0.75
N VAL A 86 -6.75 10.54 0.49
CA VAL A 86 -7.30 9.27 0.98
C VAL A 86 -8.82 9.30 0.98
N ASP A 87 -9.44 10.36 1.49
CA ASP A 87 -10.90 10.48 1.46
C ASP A 87 -11.46 10.45 0.04
N ARG A 88 -10.77 11.04 -0.94
CA ARG A 88 -11.17 10.95 -2.35
C ARG A 88 -11.11 9.52 -2.89
N ASP A 89 -10.07 8.75 -2.59
CA ASP A 89 -10.00 7.32 -2.96
C ASP A 89 -11.11 6.51 -2.29
N LEU A 90 -11.40 6.76 -1.00
CA LEU A 90 -12.45 6.06 -0.26
C LEU A 90 -13.86 6.39 -0.79
N GLN A 91 -14.06 7.61 -1.29
CA GLN A 91 -15.34 8.04 -1.88
C GLN A 91 -15.50 7.60 -3.35
N ASP A 92 -14.40 7.31 -4.05
CA ASP A 92 -14.41 6.87 -5.45
C ASP A 92 -14.96 5.42 -5.58
N PRO A 93 -16.14 5.22 -6.21
CA PRO A 93 -16.75 3.90 -6.36
C PRO A 93 -15.93 2.95 -7.22
N LEU A 94 -15.25 3.45 -8.26
CA LEU A 94 -14.41 2.62 -9.13
C LEU A 94 -13.16 2.16 -8.38
N TRP A 95 -12.53 3.06 -7.62
CA TRP A 95 -11.40 2.71 -6.77
C TRP A 95 -11.79 1.65 -5.74
N ARG A 96 -12.92 1.83 -5.03
CA ARG A 96 -13.44 0.82 -4.08
C ARG A 96 -13.78 -0.51 -4.74
N GLN A 97 -14.32 -0.51 -5.95
CA GLN A 97 -14.59 -1.73 -6.71
C GLN A 97 -13.28 -2.47 -7.05
N LEU A 98 -12.26 -1.75 -7.53
CA LEU A 98 -10.94 -2.31 -7.81
C LEU A 98 -10.31 -2.90 -6.55
N PHE A 99 -10.40 -2.18 -5.42
CA PHE A 99 -9.87 -2.63 -4.15
C PHE A 99 -10.57 -3.92 -3.70
N HIS A 100 -11.90 -3.93 -3.72
CA HIS A 100 -12.68 -5.08 -3.27
C HIS A 100 -12.43 -6.31 -4.16
N ALA A 101 -12.40 -6.13 -5.48
CA ALA A 101 -12.07 -7.20 -6.42
C ALA A 101 -10.66 -7.75 -6.18
N ALA A 102 -9.69 -6.88 -5.88
CA ALA A 102 -8.34 -7.28 -5.52
C ALA A 102 -8.31 -8.02 -4.17
N LEU A 103 -9.04 -7.55 -3.16
CA LEU A 103 -9.17 -8.21 -1.86
C LEU A 103 -9.70 -9.64 -2.02
N CYS A 104 -10.68 -9.87 -2.89
CA CYS A 104 -11.27 -11.19 -3.07
C CYS A 104 -10.36 -12.18 -3.83
N ARG A 105 -9.43 -11.68 -4.66
CA ARG A 105 -8.69 -12.52 -5.63
C ARG A 105 -7.18 -12.55 -5.43
N ASN A 106 -6.61 -11.57 -4.71
CA ASN A 106 -5.17 -11.40 -4.63
C ASN A 106 -4.64 -11.78 -3.24
N ARG A 107 -4.11 -13.00 -3.11
CA ARG A 107 -3.52 -13.50 -1.86
C ARG A 107 -2.36 -12.65 -1.33
N ARG A 108 -1.58 -12.02 -2.20
CA ARG A 108 -0.47 -11.15 -1.77
C ARG A 108 -0.97 -9.85 -1.18
N LEU A 109 -2.03 -9.28 -1.75
CA LEU A 109 -2.73 -8.13 -1.16
C LEU A 109 -3.30 -8.51 0.21
N GLN A 110 -4.03 -9.63 0.29
CA GLN A 110 -4.61 -10.13 1.55
C GLN A 110 -3.55 -10.27 2.64
N ARG A 111 -2.42 -10.95 2.35
CA ARG A 111 -1.31 -11.14 3.30
C ARG A 111 -0.60 -9.84 3.71
N GLY A 112 -0.64 -8.82 2.87
CA GLY A 112 -0.09 -7.49 3.19
C GLY A 112 -1.00 -6.65 4.08
N LEU A 113 -2.30 -6.98 4.13
CA LEU A 113 -3.31 -6.23 4.88
C LEU A 113 -3.72 -6.95 6.18
N PHE A 114 -3.82 -8.28 6.10
CA PHE A 114 -4.28 -9.18 7.14
C PHE A 114 -3.26 -10.31 7.31
N GLU A 115 -3.15 -10.86 8.52
CA GLU A 115 -2.38 -12.09 8.78
C GLU A 115 -3.35 -13.28 8.91
N PRO A 116 -3.82 -13.88 7.80
CA PRO A 116 -4.94 -14.83 7.83
C PRO A 116 -4.58 -16.20 8.40
N SER A 117 -3.29 -16.50 8.62
CA SER A 117 -2.82 -17.79 9.17
C SER A 117 -3.07 -17.95 10.67
N HIS A 118 -3.40 -16.85 11.36
CA HIS A 118 -3.62 -16.82 12.80
C HIS A 118 -5.00 -16.26 13.11
N SER A 119 -5.42 -16.34 14.37
CA SER A 119 -6.63 -15.65 14.81
C SER A 119 -6.42 -14.14 14.76
N LEU A 120 -7.43 -13.43 14.26
CA LEU A 120 -7.46 -11.97 14.18
C LEU A 120 -8.38 -11.44 15.28
N ARG A 121 -7.94 -10.37 15.95
CA ARG A 121 -8.79 -9.63 16.87
C ARG A 121 -9.68 -8.69 16.05
N ILE A 122 -10.98 -8.94 16.07
CA ILE A 122 -12.01 -8.11 15.42
C ILE A 122 -12.87 -7.49 16.52
N GLY A 123 -12.66 -6.20 16.77
CA GLY A 123 -13.18 -5.53 17.96
C GLY A 123 -12.71 -6.22 19.24
N ASP A 124 -13.65 -6.65 20.08
CA ASP A 124 -13.34 -7.41 21.30
C ASP A 124 -13.31 -8.93 21.12
N SER A 125 -13.56 -9.43 19.90
CA SER A 125 -13.63 -10.86 19.62
C SER A 125 -12.36 -11.37 18.97
N LEU A 126 -11.95 -12.59 19.33
CA LEU A 126 -10.90 -13.32 18.62
C LEU A 126 -11.57 -14.26 17.59
N VAL A 127 -11.28 -14.04 16.32
CA VAL A 127 -11.91 -14.76 15.20
C VAL A 127 -10.83 -15.52 14.41
N PRO A 128 -11.09 -16.75 13.92
CA PRO A 128 -10.16 -17.41 13.01
C PRO A 128 -9.88 -16.55 11.77
N GLY A 129 -8.61 -16.32 11.44
CA GLY A 129 -8.21 -15.46 10.32
C GLY A 129 -8.88 -15.77 8.98
N PRO A 130 -9.02 -17.05 8.56
CA PRO A 130 -9.70 -17.38 7.31
C PRO A 130 -11.20 -17.00 7.33
N ALA A 131 -11.87 -17.14 8.48
CA ALA A 131 -13.27 -16.77 8.63
C ALA A 131 -13.45 -15.25 8.62
N ALA A 132 -12.55 -14.52 9.29
CA ALA A 132 -12.54 -13.06 9.27
C ALA A 132 -12.31 -12.52 7.84
N LEU A 133 -11.37 -13.10 7.10
CA LEU A 133 -11.11 -12.72 5.71
C LEU A 133 -12.32 -13.01 4.81
N LEU A 134 -12.96 -14.17 4.96
CA LEU A 134 -14.16 -14.51 4.21
C LEU A 134 -15.30 -13.50 4.45
N ARG A 135 -15.48 -13.04 5.70
CA ARG A 135 -16.45 -11.99 6.03
C ARG A 135 -16.09 -10.66 5.36
N LEU A 136 -14.82 -10.24 5.40
CA LEU A 136 -14.36 -8.99 4.77
C LEU A 136 -14.48 -8.98 3.23
N MET A 137 -14.64 -10.16 2.62
CA MET A 137 -14.90 -10.32 1.18
C MET A 137 -16.38 -10.23 0.81
N ASP A 138 -17.28 -9.95 1.77
CA ASP A 138 -18.69 -9.74 1.50
C ASP A 138 -18.92 -8.43 0.71
N ASP A 139 -19.75 -8.51 -0.33
CA ASP A 139 -20.10 -7.39 -1.21
C ASP A 139 -20.75 -6.21 -0.44
N SER A 140 -21.29 -6.45 0.76
CA SER A 140 -21.80 -5.39 1.65
C SER A 140 -20.75 -4.31 1.91
N PHE A 141 -19.49 -4.71 2.15
CA PHE A 141 -18.39 -3.78 2.42
C PHE A 141 -18.03 -2.92 1.21
N ARG A 142 -18.21 -3.45 -0.02
CA ARG A 142 -18.02 -2.67 -1.25
C ARG A 142 -19.06 -1.55 -1.35
N SER A 143 -20.31 -1.83 -0.95
CA SER A 143 -21.43 -0.91 -1.08
C SER A 143 -21.46 0.20 0.00
N GLN A 144 -20.89 -0.08 1.17
CA GLN A 144 -20.84 0.86 2.29
C GLN A 144 -19.90 2.04 2.01
N SER A 145 -20.35 3.26 2.31
CA SER A 145 -19.52 4.47 2.23
C SER A 145 -18.45 4.48 3.33
N TYR A 146 -17.24 4.90 2.95
CA TYR A 146 -16.10 5.06 3.84
C TYR A 146 -15.49 6.45 3.74
N ASP A 147 -15.02 6.97 4.86
CA ASP A 147 -14.13 8.13 4.96
C ASP A 147 -13.21 7.97 6.19
N LEU A 148 -12.15 8.78 6.26
CA LEU A 148 -11.20 8.76 7.37
C LEU A 148 -11.84 9.10 8.71
N THR A 149 -12.88 9.94 8.72
CA THR A 149 -13.56 10.34 9.97
C THR A 149 -14.28 9.14 10.59
N GLN A 150 -14.97 8.35 9.76
CA GLN A 150 -15.63 7.12 10.15
C GLN A 150 -14.60 6.09 10.67
N VAL A 151 -13.49 5.87 9.95
CA VAL A 151 -12.45 4.93 10.38
C VAL A 151 -11.82 5.38 11.71
N ARG A 152 -11.51 6.67 11.87
CA ARG A 152 -10.98 7.23 13.12
C ARG A 152 -11.96 7.08 14.29
N ARG A 153 -13.26 7.25 14.07
CA ARG A 153 -14.29 7.05 15.10
C ARG A 153 -14.33 5.60 15.58
N LEU A 154 -13.98 4.65 14.70
CA LEU A 154 -13.87 3.24 15.01
C LEU A 154 -12.51 2.88 15.66
N CYS A 155 -11.52 3.77 15.69
CA CYS A 155 -10.30 3.60 16.49
C CYS A 155 -10.55 3.83 17.99
N ARG A 156 -11.40 3.01 18.61
CA ARG A 156 -11.75 3.06 20.04
C ARG A 156 -11.79 1.66 20.64
N ASN A 157 -11.75 1.60 21.96
CA ASN A 157 -11.98 0.35 22.68
C ASN A 157 -13.47 -0.04 22.62
N ASN A 158 -13.76 -1.31 22.91
CA ASN A 158 -15.11 -1.84 23.07
C ASN A 158 -15.96 -1.85 21.79
N LEU A 159 -15.35 -2.12 20.64
CA LEU A 159 -16.11 -2.30 19.40
C LEU A 159 -16.87 -3.62 19.44
N THR A 160 -18.12 -3.57 19.01
CA THR A 160 -18.86 -4.78 18.64
C THR A 160 -18.16 -5.51 17.49
N LEU A 161 -18.49 -6.79 17.28
CA LEU A 161 -17.91 -7.58 16.19
C LEU A 161 -18.13 -6.93 14.81
N GLU A 162 -19.34 -6.44 14.53
CA GLU A 162 -19.66 -5.79 13.25
C GLU A 162 -18.93 -4.45 13.07
N GLU A 163 -18.83 -3.64 14.13
CA GLU A 163 -18.00 -2.42 14.10
C GLU A 163 -16.53 -2.75 13.88
N GLY A 164 -16.04 -3.85 14.48
CA GLY A 164 -14.69 -4.36 14.26
C GLY A 164 -14.43 -4.72 12.81
N TYR A 165 -15.36 -5.40 12.13
CA TYR A 165 -15.22 -5.68 10.70
C TYR A 165 -15.25 -4.40 9.85
N CYS A 166 -16.14 -3.46 10.17
CA CYS A 166 -16.17 -2.17 9.50
C CYS A 166 -14.83 -1.42 9.65
N PHE A 167 -14.24 -1.49 10.85
CA PHE A 167 -12.93 -0.92 11.14
C PHE A 167 -11.83 -1.57 10.32
N GLU A 168 -11.71 -2.90 10.34
CA GLU A 168 -10.65 -3.62 9.63
C GLU A 168 -10.71 -3.40 8.11
N TYR A 169 -11.92 -3.43 7.52
CA TYR A 169 -12.09 -3.11 6.11
C TYR A 169 -11.70 -1.66 5.80
N GLY A 170 -12.21 -0.70 6.59
CA GLY A 170 -11.89 0.71 6.43
C GLY A 170 -10.40 1.02 6.61
N LEU A 171 -9.76 0.38 7.59
CA LEU A 171 -8.33 0.49 7.82
C LEU A 171 -7.52 -0.05 6.64
N ALA A 172 -7.95 -1.16 6.03
CA ALA A 172 -7.32 -1.71 4.85
C ALA A 172 -7.41 -0.75 3.65
N LEU A 173 -8.56 -0.11 3.41
CA LEU A 173 -8.72 0.95 2.41
C LEU A 173 -7.72 2.09 2.66
N VAL A 174 -7.68 2.60 3.90
CA VAL A 174 -6.82 3.74 4.30
C VAL A 174 -5.34 3.41 4.11
N LYS A 175 -4.89 2.23 4.56
CA LYS A 175 -3.50 1.78 4.37
C LYS A 175 -3.12 1.73 2.90
N THR A 176 -3.97 1.13 2.07
CA THR A 176 -3.71 1.00 0.64
C THR A 176 -3.68 2.37 -0.03
N SER A 177 -4.69 3.22 0.18
CA SER A 177 -4.74 4.56 -0.40
C SER A 177 -3.58 5.45 0.05
N ALA A 178 -3.32 5.55 1.36
CA ALA A 178 -2.24 6.38 1.88
C ALA A 178 -0.89 5.96 1.28
N SER A 179 -0.66 4.65 1.18
CA SER A 179 0.53 4.09 0.53
C SER A 179 0.69 4.56 -0.93
N LEU A 180 -0.40 4.65 -1.69
CA LEU A 180 -0.39 5.13 -3.08
C LEU A 180 -0.15 6.65 -3.16
N VAL A 181 -0.78 7.43 -2.27
CA VAL A 181 -0.56 8.89 -2.18
C VAL A 181 0.89 9.22 -1.82
N TYR A 182 1.50 8.48 -0.90
CA TYR A 182 2.92 8.64 -0.58
C TYR A 182 3.81 8.25 -1.76
N THR A 183 3.45 7.19 -2.51
CA THR A 183 4.16 6.80 -3.73
C THR A 183 4.18 7.95 -4.72
N GLN A 184 3.03 8.57 -5.00
CA GLN A 184 2.95 9.73 -5.87
C GLN A 184 3.81 10.89 -5.35
N THR A 185 3.68 11.21 -4.05
CA THR A 185 4.40 12.34 -3.44
C THR A 185 5.91 12.16 -3.61
N LEU A 186 6.44 10.98 -3.26
CA LEU A 186 7.86 10.67 -3.40
C LEU A 186 8.31 10.66 -4.85
N ALA A 187 7.50 10.06 -5.75
CA ALA A 187 7.80 10.01 -7.17
C ALA A 187 7.93 11.41 -7.76
N SER A 188 7.00 12.32 -7.44
CA SER A 188 7.08 13.72 -7.86
C SER A 188 8.27 14.46 -7.24
N THR A 189 8.46 14.38 -5.92
CA THR A 189 9.54 15.10 -5.22
C THR A 189 10.93 14.68 -5.70
N HIS A 190 11.13 13.39 -6.02
CA HIS A 190 12.45 12.85 -6.38
C HIS A 190 12.60 12.53 -7.87
N GLN A 191 11.60 12.90 -8.70
CA GLN A 191 11.57 12.62 -10.15
C GLN A 191 11.77 11.13 -10.46
N LEU A 192 11.07 10.26 -9.72
CA LEU A 192 11.13 8.81 -9.86
C LEU A 192 9.93 8.32 -10.65
N GLN A 193 10.10 7.21 -11.37
CA GLN A 193 9.01 6.53 -12.05
C GLN A 193 8.44 5.42 -11.12
N PRO A 194 7.17 5.50 -10.70
CA PRO A 194 6.53 4.44 -9.95
C PRO A 194 6.59 3.09 -10.69
N VAL A 195 6.96 2.04 -9.99
CA VAL A 195 6.96 0.67 -10.50
C VAL A 195 6.48 -0.31 -9.44
N THR A 196 5.66 -1.26 -9.84
CA THR A 196 5.17 -2.33 -8.95
C THR A 196 5.19 -3.66 -9.67
N ASP A 197 5.27 -4.74 -8.89
CA ASP A 197 5.07 -6.10 -9.36
C ASP A 197 3.67 -6.65 -9.01
N SER A 198 2.80 -5.79 -8.47
CA SER A 198 1.44 -6.14 -8.05
C SER A 198 0.40 -5.51 -8.97
N PRO A 199 -0.27 -6.31 -9.84
CA PRO A 199 -1.32 -5.81 -10.73
C PRO A 199 -2.46 -5.08 -10.01
N ALA A 200 -2.81 -5.52 -8.80
CA ALA A 200 -3.84 -4.87 -7.98
C ALA A 200 -3.46 -3.43 -7.59
N HIS A 201 -2.21 -3.23 -7.15
CA HIS A 201 -1.73 -1.91 -6.76
C HIS A 201 -1.50 -1.02 -7.98
N PHE A 202 -1.09 -1.61 -9.11
CA PHE A 202 -0.98 -0.92 -10.38
C PHE A 202 -2.33 -0.32 -10.81
N ALA A 203 -3.40 -1.12 -10.78
CA ALA A 203 -4.74 -0.68 -11.17
C ALA A 203 -5.30 0.39 -10.22
N LEU A 204 -5.13 0.22 -8.91
CA LEU A 204 -5.55 1.21 -7.92
C LEU A 204 -4.79 2.54 -8.08
N TYR A 205 -3.48 2.48 -8.29
CA TYR A 205 -2.67 3.68 -8.52
C TYR A 205 -3.06 4.39 -9.82
N ALA A 206 -3.27 3.64 -10.90
CA ALA A 206 -3.73 4.20 -12.17
C ALA A 206 -5.08 4.93 -12.01
N GLN A 207 -6.03 4.34 -11.29
CA GLN A 207 -7.31 4.99 -11.00
C GLN A 207 -7.14 6.31 -10.23
N SER A 208 -6.27 6.34 -9.21
CA SER A 208 -5.97 7.58 -8.50
C SER A 208 -5.27 8.60 -9.41
N CYS A 209 -4.34 8.16 -10.28
CA CYS A 209 -3.66 9.04 -11.23
C CYS A 209 -4.63 9.68 -12.24
N ASP A 210 -5.53 8.89 -12.82
CA ASP A 210 -6.51 9.36 -13.80
C ASP A 210 -7.45 10.39 -13.16
N ARG A 211 -7.96 10.10 -11.96
CA ARG A 211 -8.87 11.01 -11.23
C ARG A 211 -8.19 12.33 -10.85
N GLU A 212 -6.95 12.26 -10.35
CA GLU A 212 -6.22 13.43 -9.83
C GLU A 212 -5.41 14.14 -10.91
N SER A 213 -5.42 13.66 -12.16
CA SER A 213 -4.56 14.13 -13.25
C SER A 213 -3.07 14.12 -12.90
N TRP A 214 -2.64 13.11 -12.14
CA TRP A 214 -1.22 12.89 -11.87
C TRP A 214 -0.51 12.33 -13.11
N PRO A 215 0.82 12.47 -13.23
CA PRO A 215 1.57 11.83 -14.30
C PRO A 215 1.25 10.32 -14.38
N ASN A 216 0.73 9.88 -15.53
CA ASN A 216 0.33 8.48 -15.75
C ASN A 216 1.54 7.56 -16.08
N ILE A 217 2.72 7.91 -15.56
CA ILE A 217 3.89 7.04 -15.65
C ILE A 217 3.80 6.05 -14.49
N ASN A 218 3.46 4.82 -14.81
CA ASN A 218 3.40 3.72 -13.87
C ASN A 218 3.84 2.44 -14.60
N HIS A 219 4.76 1.68 -14.01
CA HIS A 219 5.28 0.46 -14.62
C HIS A 219 4.81 -0.78 -13.87
N LEU A 220 4.29 -1.76 -14.61
CA LEU A 220 4.01 -3.09 -14.07
C LEU A 220 5.12 -4.07 -14.50
N LEU A 221 5.78 -4.68 -13.53
CA LEU A 221 6.71 -5.80 -13.74
C LEU A 221 6.17 -7.02 -13.03
N VAL A 222 5.25 -7.74 -13.67
CA VAL A 222 4.62 -8.93 -13.07
C VAL A 222 5.71 -9.89 -12.57
N ARG A 223 5.65 -10.22 -11.28
CA ARG A 223 6.58 -11.16 -10.64
C ARG A 223 6.52 -12.51 -11.35
N THR A 224 7.69 -13.03 -11.69
CA THR A 224 7.89 -14.39 -12.20
C THR A 224 8.57 -15.18 -11.08
N GLY A 225 8.01 -16.32 -10.68
CA GLY A 225 8.51 -17.15 -9.57
C GLY A 225 7.70 -17.02 -8.27
N TYR A 226 7.56 -18.15 -7.54
CA TYR A 226 6.80 -18.28 -6.29
C TYR A 226 7.54 -17.71 -5.08
#